data_AF-A0A498JH41-F1
#
_entry.id   AF-A0A498JH41-F1
#
_cell.length_a   1.000
_cell.length_b   1.000
_cell.length_c   1.000
_cell.angle_alpha   90.00
_cell.angle_beta   90.00
_cell.angle_gamma   90.00
#
_symmetry.space_group_name_H-M   'P 1'
#
loop_
_entity.id
_entity.type
_entity.pdbx_description
1 polymer ?
#
loop_
_entity_poly.entity_id
_entity_poly.type
_entity_poly.pdbx_seq_one_letter_code
_entity_poly.pdbx_strand_id
1 'polypeptide(L)'
;MITRGIKLRADQPMILQMLDIPPAVEALNGVKMELVDAAFPLLKGVVATTNVVEACTGVNIAVMVGGFPRKEGMERKDVMTKNVSIYKSQASALEKHAAPNCKLVPQMQV
;
A
#
# COMPACT_ATOMS: atom_id res chain seq x y z
N MET A 1 6.44 8.62 -6.29
CA MET A 1 5.68 9.91 -6.38
C MET A 1 4.89 10.29 -5.11
N ILE A 2 4.68 9.42 -4.12
CA ILE A 2 3.93 9.77 -2.89
C ILE A 2 4.82 10.46 -1.82
N THR A 3 6.12 10.13 -1.78
CA THR A 3 7.08 10.60 -0.76
C THR A 3 7.56 12.05 -0.92
N ARG A 4 7.23 12.75 -2.01
CA ARG A 4 7.63 14.15 -2.24
C ARG A 4 6.72 15.19 -1.56
N GLY A 5 5.81 14.80 -0.66
CA GLY A 5 4.91 15.75 0.01
C GLY A 5 3.90 16.44 -0.93
N ILE A 6 3.65 15.89 -2.12
CA ILE A 6 2.75 16.55 -3.10
C ILE A 6 1.27 16.33 -2.75
N LYS A 7 0.93 15.36 -1.87
CA LYS A 7 -0.46 15.09 -1.44
C LYS A 7 -0.76 15.34 0.04
N LEU A 8 0.28 15.54 0.85
CA LEU A 8 0.17 15.83 2.29
C LEU A 8 1.08 17.02 2.55
N ARG A 9 0.66 17.96 3.42
CA ARG A 9 1.33 19.25 3.61
C ARG A 9 2.85 19.10 3.58
N ALA A 10 3.54 20.02 2.89
CA ALA A 10 4.95 19.93 2.54
C ALA A 10 5.93 19.85 3.74
N ASP A 11 5.42 19.97 4.96
CA ASP A 11 6.14 19.97 6.24
C ASP A 11 5.77 18.78 7.14
N GLN A 12 4.88 17.88 6.72
CA GLN A 12 4.39 16.80 7.56
C GLN A 12 5.32 15.56 7.49
N PRO A 13 5.93 15.13 8.61
CA PRO A 13 6.69 13.88 8.65
C PRO A 13 5.78 12.67 8.41
N MET A 14 6.32 11.66 7.74
CA MET A 14 5.57 10.50 7.28
C MET A 14 6.30 9.19 7.57
N ILE A 15 5.52 8.16 7.90
CA ILE A 15 5.97 6.78 7.90
C ILE A 15 5.29 6.10 6.71
N LEU A 16 6.07 5.39 5.90
CA LEU A 16 5.54 4.65 4.77
C LEU A 16 5.44 3.16 5.14
N GLN A 17 4.22 2.63 5.22
CA GLN A 17 3.94 1.21 5.36
C GLN A 17 3.59 0.64 3.98
N MET A 18 4.43 -0.26 3.48
CA MET A 18 4.28 -0.92 2.18
C MET A 18 3.90 -2.39 2.39
N LEU A 19 2.86 -2.83 1.68
CA LEU A 19 2.33 -4.18 1.70
C LEU A 19 2.44 -4.80 0.31
N ASP A 20 3.02 -5.99 0.23
CA ASP A 20 2.99 -6.81 -0.98
C ASP A 20 2.81 -8.29 -0.64
N ILE A 21 2.76 -9.14 -1.66
CA ILE A 21 2.62 -10.59 -1.51
C ILE A 21 3.97 -11.27 -1.23
N PRO A 22 4.01 -12.46 -0.60
CA PRO A 22 5.25 -13.19 -0.30
C PRO A 22 6.24 -13.34 -1.47
N PRO A 23 5.80 -13.59 -2.72
CA PRO A 23 6.71 -13.64 -3.87
C PRO A 23 7.44 -12.32 -4.19
N ALA A 24 6.95 -11.17 -3.71
CA ALA A 24 7.48 -9.85 -4.00
C ALA A 24 8.36 -9.28 -2.86
N VAL A 25 8.64 -10.06 -1.81
CA VAL A 25 9.40 -9.60 -0.62
C VAL A 25 10.77 -9.01 -0.98
N GLU A 26 11.51 -9.65 -1.88
CA GLU A 26 12.83 -9.16 -2.29
C GLU A 26 12.74 -7.81 -2.99
N ALA A 27 11.81 -7.67 -3.94
CA ALA A 27 11.57 -6.41 -4.63
C ALA A 27 11.10 -5.31 -3.65
N LEU A 28 10.21 -5.66 -2.71
CA LEU A 28 9.72 -4.74 -1.68
C LEU A 28 10.84 -4.25 -0.77
N ASN A 29 11.76 -5.13 -0.40
CA ASN A 29 12.95 -4.77 0.36
C ASN A 29 13.90 -3.88 -0.44
N GLY A 30 14.08 -4.14 -1.74
CA GLY A 30 14.83 -3.26 -2.65
C GLY A 30 14.27 -1.83 -2.66
N VAL A 31 12.95 -1.69 -2.82
CA VAL A 31 12.28 -0.37 -2.75
C VAL A 31 12.49 0.31 -1.40
N LYS A 32 12.44 -0.45 -0.29
CA LYS A 32 12.76 0.10 1.04
C LYS A 32 14.18 0.63 1.10
N MET A 33 15.17 -0.08 0.55
CA MET A 33 16.57 0.36 0.52
C MET A 33 16.70 1.66 -0.29
N GLU A 34 16.11 1.74 -1.48
CA GLU A 34 16.15 2.95 -2.30
C GLU A 34 15.50 4.16 -1.60
N LEU A 35 14.42 3.94 -0.86
CA LEU A 35 13.75 5.01 -0.10
C LEU A 35 14.59 5.53 1.07
N VAL A 36 15.37 4.64 1.71
CA VAL A 36 16.32 5.00 2.75
C VAL A 36 17.49 5.78 2.16
N ASP A 37 18.05 5.30 1.04
CA ASP A 37 19.18 5.92 0.35
C ASP A 37 18.83 7.29 -0.25
N ALA A 38 17.56 7.47 -0.68
CA ALA A 38 17.06 8.76 -1.16
C ALA A 38 16.98 9.84 -0.06
N ALA A 39 17.16 9.47 1.22
CA ALA A 39 17.28 10.37 2.37
C ALA A 39 16.21 11.48 2.43
N PHE A 40 14.94 11.11 2.15
CA PHE A 40 13.84 12.07 2.17
C PHE A 40 13.67 12.66 3.59
N PRO A 41 13.76 13.99 3.78
CA PRO A 41 13.79 14.61 5.12
C PRO A 41 12.49 14.40 5.91
N LEU A 42 11.37 14.25 5.19
CA LEU A 42 10.05 14.00 5.77
C LEU A 42 9.78 12.51 6.02
N LEU A 43 10.55 11.59 5.43
CA LEU A 43 10.34 10.16 5.61
C LEU A 43 11.04 9.71 6.90
N LYS A 44 10.26 9.47 7.95
CA LYS A 44 10.77 9.09 9.29
C LYS A 44 10.86 7.58 9.50
N GLY A 45 10.23 6.81 8.63
CA GLY A 45 10.29 5.35 8.70
C GLY A 45 9.71 4.69 7.46
N VAL A 46 10.20 3.49 7.16
CA VAL A 46 9.70 2.63 6.09
C VAL A 46 9.52 1.22 6.63
N VAL A 47 8.28 0.74 6.59
CA VAL A 47 7.91 -0.64 6.88
C VAL A 47 7.61 -1.32 5.55
N ALA A 48 8.22 -2.48 5.33
CA ALA A 48 8.01 -3.33 4.17
C ALA A 48 7.62 -4.70 4.69
N THR A 49 6.39 -5.14 4.45
CA THR A 49 5.85 -6.38 5.02
C THR A 49 4.91 -7.07 4.06
N THR A 50 4.71 -8.36 4.27
CA THR A 50 3.66 -9.16 3.62
C THR A 50 2.47 -9.42 4.55
N ASN A 51 2.57 -8.97 5.80
CA ASN A 51 1.51 -9.10 6.78
C ASN A 51 0.56 -7.90 6.67
N VAL A 52 -0.68 -8.18 6.27
CA VAL A 52 -1.72 -7.17 6.10
C VAL A 52 -2.01 -6.42 7.41
N VAL A 53 -1.98 -7.11 8.56
CA VAL A 53 -2.26 -6.48 9.86
C VAL A 53 -1.17 -5.48 10.21
N GLU A 54 0.10 -5.85 10.07
CA GLU A 54 1.24 -4.96 10.31
C GLU A 54 1.20 -3.74 9.37
N ALA A 55 0.87 -3.97 8.09
CA ALA A 55 0.76 -2.89 7.13
C ALA A 55 -0.43 -1.95 7.39
N CYS A 56 -1.52 -2.43 8.00
CA CYS A 56 -2.72 -1.64 8.26
C CYS A 56 -2.71 -0.96 9.64
N THR A 57 -1.87 -1.42 10.57
CA THR A 57 -1.86 -0.95 11.96
C THR A 57 -1.47 0.52 12.03
N GLY A 58 -2.33 1.34 12.64
CA GLY A 58 -2.07 2.76 12.90
C GLY A 58 -2.07 3.66 11.67
N VAL A 59 -2.42 3.15 10.49
CA VAL A 59 -2.38 3.92 9.24
C VAL A 59 -3.43 5.02 9.25
N ASN A 60 -3.02 6.24 8.88
CA ASN A 60 -3.93 7.38 8.70
C ASN A 60 -4.44 7.51 7.26
N ILE A 61 -3.68 7.03 6.28
CA ILE A 61 -4.00 7.10 4.85
C ILE A 61 -3.58 5.80 4.19
N ALA A 62 -4.54 5.08 3.63
CA ALA A 62 -4.32 3.84 2.90
C ALA A 62 -4.53 4.07 1.41
N VAL A 63 -3.48 3.85 0.61
CA VAL A 63 -3.55 3.91 -0.86
C VAL A 63 -3.47 2.49 -1.40
N MET A 64 -4.58 1.99 -1.93
CA MET A 64 -4.70 0.60 -2.35
C MET A 64 -4.41 0.48 -3.85
N VAL A 65 -3.14 0.23 -4.18
CA VAL A 65 -2.64 0.10 -5.56
C VAL A 65 -2.52 -1.36 -6.00
N GLY A 66 -2.52 -2.30 -5.05
CA GLY A 66 -2.38 -3.72 -5.32
C GLY A 66 -3.59 -4.29 -6.07
N GLY A 67 -3.32 -5.03 -7.14
CA GLY A 67 -4.33 -5.71 -7.94
C GLY A 67 -3.68 -6.73 -8.87
N PHE A 68 -4.44 -7.76 -9.23
CA PHE A 68 -4.06 -8.71 -10.24
C PHE A 68 -4.17 -8.05 -11.63
N PRO A 69 -3.06 -7.91 -12.37
CA PRO A 69 -3.10 -7.32 -13.70
C PRO A 69 -3.89 -8.24 -14.64
N ARG A 70 -4.68 -7.65 -15.54
CA ARG A 70 -5.41 -8.41 -16.55
C ARG A 70 -4.41 -9.12 -17.47
N LYS A 71 -4.50 -10.45 -17.56
CA LYS A 71 -3.73 -11.25 -18.50
C LYS A 71 -4.52 -11.52 -19.77
N GLU A 72 -3.82 -11.77 -20.86
CA GLU A 72 -4.42 -12.17 -22.13
C GLU A 72 -5.27 -13.45 -21.92
N GLY A 73 -6.49 -13.45 -22.48
CA GLY A 73 -7.46 -14.53 -22.27
C GLY A 73 -8.29 -14.48 -20.98
N MET A 74 -8.05 -13.54 -20.06
CA MET A 74 -8.95 -13.36 -18.90
C MET A 74 -10.15 -12.47 -19.23
N GLU A 75 -11.34 -12.93 -18.84
CA GLU A 75 -12.54 -12.12 -18.86
C GLU A 75 -12.48 -11.04 -17.77
N ARG A 76 -13.23 -9.95 -17.97
CA ARG A 76 -13.35 -8.89 -16.96
C ARG A 76 -13.85 -9.42 -15.61
N LYS A 77 -14.72 -10.44 -15.62
CA LYS A 77 -15.28 -11.06 -14.42
C LYS A 77 -14.22 -11.78 -13.58
N ASP A 78 -13.27 -12.45 -14.22
CA ASP A 78 -12.21 -13.19 -13.52
C ASP A 78 -11.24 -12.23 -12.82
N VAL A 79 -10.89 -11.14 -13.51
CA VAL A 79 -10.04 -10.07 -12.96
C VAL A 79 -10.72 -9.38 -11.78
N MET A 80 -12.01 -9.05 -11.92
CA MET A 80 -12.77 -8.46 -10.80
C MET A 80 -12.85 -9.40 -9.60
N THR A 81 -13.14 -10.69 -9.80
CA THR A 81 -13.27 -11.65 -8.70
C THR A 81 -11.99 -11.77 -7.87
N LYS A 82 -10.83 -11.80 -8.55
CA LYS A 82 -9.52 -11.83 -7.88
C LYS A 82 -9.20 -10.53 -7.15
N ASN A 83 -9.51 -9.39 -7.73
CA ASN A 83 -9.25 -8.10 -7.09
C ASN A 83 -10.17 -7.88 -5.88
N VAL A 84 -11.46 -8.22 -5.99
CA VAL A 84 -12.43 -8.05 -4.91
C VAL A 84 -12.03 -8.81 -3.65
N SER A 85 -11.50 -10.03 -3.77
CA SER A 85 -11.04 -10.80 -2.61
C SER A 85 -9.84 -10.14 -1.90
N ILE A 86 -8.91 -9.55 -2.65
CA ILE A 86 -7.77 -8.79 -2.13
C ILE A 86 -8.24 -7.53 -1.41
N TYR A 87 -9.09 -6.73 -2.06
CA TYR A 87 -9.63 -5.51 -1.45
C TYR A 87 -10.43 -5.81 -0.19
N LYS A 88 -11.19 -6.92 -0.16
CA LYS A 88 -11.99 -7.30 1.01
C LYS A 88 -11.13 -7.64 2.23
N SER A 89 -10.04 -8.39 2.05
CA SER A 89 -9.16 -8.75 3.17
C SER A 89 -8.42 -7.53 3.71
N GLN A 90 -7.92 -6.66 2.83
CA GLN A 90 -7.25 -5.42 3.22
C GLN A 90 -8.21 -4.42 3.88
N ALA A 91 -9.44 -4.28 3.35
CA ALA A 91 -10.45 -3.40 3.95
C ALA A 91 -10.82 -3.86 5.37
N SER A 92 -10.98 -5.17 5.59
CA SER A 92 -11.27 -5.69 6.94
C SER A 92 -10.12 -5.48 7.92
N ALA A 93 -8.87 -5.55 7.46
CA ALA A 93 -7.71 -5.25 8.29
C ALA A 93 -7.62 -3.75 8.63
N LEU A 94 -7.89 -2.88 7.66
CA LEU A 94 -7.95 -1.43 7.89
C LEU A 94 -9.06 -1.05 8.87
N GLU A 95 -10.24 -1.65 8.74
CA GLU A 95 -11.35 -1.42 9.68
C GLU A 95 -10.98 -1.75 11.13
N LYS A 96 -10.18 -2.79 11.35
CA LYS A 96 -9.80 -3.25 12.70
C LYS A 96 -8.56 -2.58 13.28
N HIS A 97 -7.59 -2.22 12.44
CA HIS A 97 -6.25 -1.85 12.90
C HIS A 97 -5.81 -0.45 12.49
N ALA A 98 -6.48 0.19 11.52
CA ALA A 98 -6.13 1.54 11.11
C ALA A 98 -6.55 2.58 12.16
N ALA A 99 -6.06 3.81 11.99
CA ALA A 99 -6.49 4.91 12.83
C ALA A 99 -8.00 5.21 12.62
N PRO A 100 -8.73 5.70 13.65
CA PRO A 100 -10.18 5.94 13.57
C PRO A 100 -10.65 6.81 12.39
N ASN A 101 -9.81 7.73 11.92
CA ASN A 101 -10.08 8.64 10.79
C ASN A 101 -9.25 8.30 9.54
N CYS A 102 -8.95 7.01 9.33
CA CYS A 102 -8.17 6.57 8.18
C CYS A 102 -8.86 6.93 6.86
N LYS A 103 -8.12 7.59 5.95
CA LYS A 103 -8.59 7.90 4.61
C LYS A 103 -8.18 6.79 3.64
N LEU A 104 -9.15 6.19 2.98
CA LEU A 104 -8.93 5.14 2.00
C LEU A 104 -9.03 5.70 0.57
N VAL A 105 -7.99 5.47 -0.23
CA VAL A 105 -7.95 5.87 -1.64
C VAL A 105 -7.73 4.60 -2.49
N PRO A 106 -8.78 4.05 -3.11
CA PRO A 106 -8.64 2.90 -3.99
C PRO A 106 -8.11 3.35 -5.35
N GLN A 107 -7.07 2.70 -5.86
CA GLN A 107 -6.60 2.90 -7.22
C GLN A 107 -6.93 1.63 -8.02
N MET A 108 -8.15 1.56 -8.55
CA MET A 108 -8.55 0.48 -9.46
C MET A 108 -7.78 0.64 -10.77
N GLN A 109 -6.85 -0.28 -11.03
CA GLN A 109 -6.37 -0.52 -12.39
C GLN A 109 -7.45 -1.32 -13.13
N VAL A 110 -8.29 -0.62 -13.88
CA VAL A 110 -9.28 -1.18 -14.82
C VAL A 110 -8.69 -1.32 -16.21
#